data_AF-A0A0M3M6W3-F1
#
_entry.id   AF-A0A0M3M6W3-F1
#
_cell.length_a   1.000
_cell.length_b   1.000
_cell.length_c   1.000
_cell.angle_alpha   90.00
_cell.angle_beta   90.00
_cell.angle_gamma   90.00
#
_symmetry.space_group_name_H-M   'P 1'
#
loop_
_entity.id
_entity.type
_entity.pdbx_description
1 polymer ?
#
loop_
_entity_poly.entity_id
_entity_poly.type
_entity_poly.pdbx_seq_one_letter_code
_entity_poly.pdbx_strand_id
1 'polypeptide(L)'
;SDIVSIKNGILKAKEAVLTALMSMRREVEEDEIAQVATLSANGDKNIGSKIAQCVKEVGKDGVITVEESKGFKDLEVEKTDGMQFDRGYLSPYFVTNAEKMLVEFENPYIFLTEKKINLVQSILPILENVARSGRPLLIIAEDVEGEALSTLVLNKLRGGLQVAAVKAPGFGDRRKDMLGDIAVIVGAKYVVNDELAVKMEDIALSDLGTAKSVRITKDATTIIGSVDSSSESIASRTNQIKAQIENSSSDYDKEKLRERLAKLSGG
;
A
#
# COMPACT_ATOMS: atom_id res chain seq x y z
N SER A 1 20.93 22.99 36.63
CA SER A 1 19.64 22.25 36.55
C SER A 1 19.94 20.82 36.17
N ASP A 2 19.50 19.84 36.95
CA ASP A 2 19.73 18.44 36.65
C ASP A 2 18.83 17.98 35.50
N ILE A 3 19.42 17.88 34.30
CA ILE A 3 18.75 17.49 33.05
C ILE A 3 18.09 16.11 33.16
N VAL A 4 18.68 15.20 33.96
CA VAL A 4 18.17 13.84 34.14
C VAL A 4 16.87 13.87 34.95
N SER A 5 16.83 14.65 36.03
CA SER A 5 15.62 14.85 36.83
C SER A 5 14.49 15.51 36.04
N ILE A 6 14.79 16.49 35.19
CA ILE A 6 13.80 17.13 34.31
C ILE A 6 13.23 16.13 33.30
N LYS A 7 14.09 15.37 32.62
CA LYS A 7 13.66 14.32 31.68
C LYS A 7 12.75 13.29 32.37
N ASN A 8 13.14 12.81 33.55
CA ASN A 8 12.37 11.82 34.30
C ASN A 8 11.02 12.38 34.76
N GLY A 9 10.97 13.65 35.17
CA GLY A 9 9.73 14.36 35.49
C GLY A 9 8.78 14.43 34.29
N ILE A 10 9.29 14.79 33.11
CA ILE A 10 8.51 14.85 31.86
C ILE A 10 7.97 13.47 31.47
N LEU A 11 8.76 12.41 31.57
CA LEU A 11 8.32 11.05 31.24
C LEU A 11 7.20 10.57 32.17
N LYS A 12 7.33 10.80 33.48
CA LYS A 12 6.28 10.46 34.45
C LYS A 12 5.00 11.26 34.20
N ALA A 13 5.12 12.56 33.91
CA ALA A 13 3.99 13.40 33.58
C ALA A 13 3.27 12.91 32.30
N LYS A 14 4.04 12.54 31.27
CA LYS A 14 3.50 11.95 30.03
C LYS A 14 2.69 10.69 30.32
N GLU A 15 3.21 9.76 31.12
CA GLU A 15 2.51 8.52 31.47
C GLU A 15 1.23 8.77 32.27
N ALA A 16 1.28 9.67 33.25
CA ALA A 16 0.12 10.06 34.04
C ALA A 16 -0.97 10.70 33.17
N VAL A 17 -0.59 11.64 32.28
CA VAL A 17 -1.50 12.29 31.35
C VAL A 17 -2.09 11.29 30.35
N LEU A 18 -1.28 10.40 29.79
CA LEU A 18 -1.76 9.37 28.86
C LEU A 18 -2.79 8.45 29.54
N THR A 19 -2.53 8.05 30.79
CA THR A 19 -3.45 7.22 31.58
C THR A 19 -4.78 7.93 31.82
N ALA A 20 -4.73 9.21 32.20
CA ALA A 20 -5.93 10.02 32.40
C ALA A 20 -6.71 10.24 31.10
N LEU A 21 -6.03 10.51 29.99
CA LEU A 21 -6.67 10.65 28.67
C LEU A 21 -7.34 9.34 28.24
N MET A 22 -6.69 8.19 28.46
CA MET A 22 -7.25 6.88 28.14
C MET A 22 -8.46 6.53 29.02
N SER A 23 -8.51 6.95 30.29
CA SER A 23 -9.68 6.74 31.14
C SER A 23 -10.85 7.68 30.83
N MET A 24 -10.58 8.83 30.21
CA MET A 24 -11.59 9.79 29.75
C MET A 24 -12.09 9.50 28.33
N ARG A 25 -11.47 8.56 27.61
CA ARG A 25 -11.84 8.24 26.23
C ARG A 25 -13.26 7.69 26.18
N ARG A 26 -14.00 8.08 25.16
CA ARG A 26 -15.30 7.49 24.82
C ARG A 26 -15.16 6.76 23.50
N GLU A 27 -15.58 5.50 23.45
CA GLU A 27 -15.64 4.75 22.19
C GLU A 27 -16.79 5.30 21.35
N VAL A 28 -16.54 5.44 20.05
CA VAL A 28 -17.50 5.97 19.08
C VAL A 28 -18.34 4.79 18.59
N GLU A 29 -19.64 4.86 18.83
CA GLU A 29 -20.61 3.90 18.32
C GLU A 29 -20.87 4.13 16.83
N GLU A 30 -21.38 3.11 16.11
CA GLU A 30 -21.58 3.20 14.65
C GLU A 30 -22.51 4.35 14.23
N ASP A 31 -23.49 4.71 15.05
CA ASP A 31 -24.43 5.80 14.82
C ASP A 31 -23.80 7.20 15.04
N GLU A 32 -22.69 7.27 15.79
CA GLU A 32 -21.99 8.52 16.09
C GLU A 32 -20.90 8.87 15.05
N ILE A 33 -20.52 7.92 14.19
CA ILE A 33 -19.47 8.12 13.17
C ILE A 33 -19.78 9.33 12.29
N ALA A 34 -21.04 9.46 11.83
CA ALA A 34 -21.47 10.58 11.00
C ALA A 34 -21.35 11.93 11.72
N GLN A 35 -21.63 11.97 13.03
CA GLN A 35 -21.54 13.17 13.84
C GLN A 35 -20.08 13.61 14.01
N VAL A 36 -19.20 12.67 14.34
CA VAL A 36 -17.76 12.94 14.46
C VAL A 36 -17.19 13.42 13.13
N ALA A 37 -17.51 12.73 12.03
CA ALA A 37 -17.05 13.11 10.69
C ALA A 37 -17.56 14.50 10.27
N THR A 38 -18.82 14.84 10.58
CA THR A 38 -19.38 16.17 10.32
C THR A 38 -18.63 17.26 11.07
N LEU A 39 -18.32 17.04 12.35
CA LEU A 39 -17.57 18.00 13.17
C LEU A 39 -16.15 18.20 12.64
N SER A 40 -15.47 17.12 12.23
CA SER A 40 -14.15 17.20 11.60
C SER A 40 -14.17 17.87 10.23
N ALA A 41 -15.29 17.78 9.50
CA ALA A 41 -15.52 18.46 8.23
C ALA A 41 -16.05 19.89 8.39
N ASN A 42 -15.73 20.57 9.49
CA ASN A 42 -16.16 21.95 9.79
C ASN A 42 -17.69 22.15 9.75
N GLY A 43 -18.47 21.13 10.13
CA GLY A 43 -19.93 21.17 10.16
C GLY A 43 -20.61 20.76 8.86
N ASP A 44 -19.86 20.31 7.84
CA ASP A 44 -20.43 19.81 6.59
C ASP A 44 -21.05 18.42 6.78
N LYS A 45 -22.40 18.38 6.84
CA LYS A 45 -23.17 17.16 6.99
C LYS A 45 -23.10 16.24 5.78
N ASN A 46 -22.93 16.77 4.57
CA ASN A 46 -22.85 15.97 3.36
C ASN A 46 -21.55 15.15 3.39
N ILE A 47 -20.42 15.81 3.65
CA ILE A 47 -19.12 15.15 3.83
C ILE A 47 -19.18 14.15 4.98
N GLY A 48 -19.70 14.56 6.15
CA GLY A 48 -19.80 13.68 7.31
C GLY A 48 -20.62 12.41 7.05
N SER A 49 -21.75 12.53 6.35
CA SER A 49 -22.59 11.38 5.98
C SER A 49 -21.90 10.43 5.01
N LYS A 50 -21.14 10.95 4.04
CA LYS A 50 -20.41 10.14 3.05
C LYS A 50 -19.23 9.41 3.69
N ILE A 51 -18.49 10.06 4.59
CA ILE A 51 -17.42 9.39 5.36
C ILE A 51 -18.01 8.24 6.18
N ALA A 52 -19.13 8.45 6.87
CA ALA A 52 -19.78 7.38 7.64
C ALA A 52 -20.26 6.23 6.74
N GLN A 53 -20.77 6.55 5.55
CA GLN A 53 -21.10 5.52 4.55
C GLN A 53 -19.85 4.71 4.16
N CYS A 54 -18.73 5.36 3.84
CA CYS A 54 -17.49 4.67 3.52
C CYS A 54 -17.07 3.72 4.65
N VAL A 55 -16.98 4.23 5.88
CA VAL A 55 -16.56 3.42 7.06
C VAL A 55 -17.45 2.18 7.24
N LYS A 56 -18.76 2.31 6.98
CA LYS A 56 -19.69 1.19 7.05
C LYS A 56 -19.49 0.17 5.91
N GLU A 57 -19.15 0.61 4.71
CA GLU A 57 -18.97 -0.26 3.53
C GLU A 57 -17.63 -1.00 3.51
N VAL A 58 -16.55 -0.39 4.01
CA VAL A 58 -15.22 -1.00 4.10
C VAL A 58 -14.98 -1.71 5.44
N GLY A 59 -15.68 -1.32 6.52
CA GLY A 59 -15.50 -1.87 7.85
C GLY A 59 -14.29 -1.30 8.60
N LYS A 60 -14.02 -1.81 9.80
CA LYS A 60 -13.01 -1.24 10.73
C LYS A 60 -11.57 -1.24 10.19
N ASP A 61 -11.23 -2.20 9.35
CA ASP A 61 -9.85 -2.43 8.88
C ASP A 61 -9.63 -2.01 7.42
N GLY A 62 -10.67 -1.51 6.75
CA GLY A 62 -10.57 -1.13 5.34
C GLY A 62 -10.02 0.28 5.13
N VAL A 63 -9.57 0.55 3.92
CA VAL A 63 -8.80 1.75 3.61
C VAL A 63 -9.68 2.72 2.83
N ILE A 64 -9.79 3.96 3.33
CA ILE A 64 -10.53 5.02 2.65
C ILE A 64 -9.52 5.95 1.98
N THR A 65 -9.62 6.06 0.66
CA THR A 65 -8.85 7.03 -0.14
C THR A 65 -9.77 8.13 -0.66
N VAL A 66 -9.18 9.30 -0.93
CA VAL A 66 -9.87 10.41 -1.60
C VAL A 66 -9.16 10.68 -2.92
N GLU A 67 -9.92 10.70 -4.00
CA GLU A 67 -9.46 11.07 -5.34
C GLU A 67 -10.22 12.30 -5.84
N GLU A 68 -9.53 13.14 -6.62
CA GLU A 68 -10.12 14.34 -7.20
C GLU A 68 -10.74 13.98 -8.55
N SER A 69 -12.06 14.10 -8.65
CA SER A 69 -12.75 13.77 -9.90
C SER A 69 -12.47 14.86 -10.96
N LYS A 70 -12.20 14.44 -12.21
CA LYS A 70 -11.96 15.36 -13.35
C LYS A 70 -13.24 16.11 -13.82
N GLY A 71 -14.37 15.93 -13.15
CA GLY A 71 -15.66 16.53 -13.52
C GLY A 71 -16.27 17.39 -12.41
N PHE A 72 -17.30 18.17 -12.74
CA PHE A 72 -18.09 18.97 -11.79
C PHE A 72 -19.10 18.13 -11.00
N LYS A 73 -18.73 16.91 -10.62
CA LYS A 73 -19.61 16.00 -9.87
C LYS A 73 -19.53 16.29 -8.37
N ASP A 74 -20.63 16.03 -7.68
CA ASP A 74 -20.66 15.94 -6.23
C ASP A 74 -19.72 14.82 -5.74
N LEU A 75 -19.32 14.85 -4.46
CA LEU A 75 -18.51 13.81 -3.83
C LEU A 75 -19.16 12.42 -4.02
N GLU A 76 -18.55 11.52 -4.80
CA GLU A 76 -19.05 10.15 -5.00
C GLU A 76 -18.32 9.18 -4.06
N VAL A 77 -19.02 8.14 -3.62
CA VAL A 77 -18.45 7.03 -2.84
C VAL A 77 -18.44 5.81 -3.75
N GLU A 78 -17.26 5.27 -4.02
CA GLU A 78 -17.07 4.05 -4.80
C GLU A 78 -16.24 3.08 -3.98
N LYS A 79 -16.75 1.85 -3.83
CA LYS A 79 -15.98 0.75 -3.27
C LYS A 79 -15.14 0.13 -4.39
N THR A 80 -13.83 0.21 -4.25
CA THR A 80 -12.88 -0.38 -5.18
C THR A 80 -12.04 -1.44 -4.50
N ASP A 81 -11.73 -2.51 -5.22
CA ASP A 81 -10.86 -3.56 -4.71
C ASP A 81 -9.40 -3.11 -4.74
N GLY A 82 -8.69 -3.28 -3.63
CA GLY A 82 -7.34 -2.79 -3.47
C GLY A 82 -6.61 -3.41 -2.29
N MET A 83 -5.42 -2.86 -2.02
CA MET A 83 -4.62 -3.19 -0.85
C MET A 83 -3.74 -2.02 -0.45
N GLN A 84 -3.58 -1.84 0.86
CA GLN A 84 -2.57 -0.96 1.44
C GLN A 84 -1.55 -1.73 2.28
N PHE A 85 -0.27 -1.35 2.15
CA PHE A 85 0.80 -1.85 3.01
C PHE A 85 1.77 -0.74 3.43
N ASP A 86 2.40 -0.93 4.58
CA ASP A 86 3.15 0.10 5.31
C ASP A 86 4.61 0.19 4.82
N ARG A 87 4.76 0.42 3.51
CA ARG A 87 6.04 0.72 2.86
C ARG A 87 5.83 1.90 1.90
N GLY A 88 6.52 2.99 2.15
CA GLY A 88 6.51 4.15 1.27
C GLY A 88 7.61 4.13 0.20
N TYR A 89 7.72 5.25 -0.51
CA TYR A 89 8.73 5.44 -1.55
C TYR A 89 10.15 5.36 -0.98
N LEU A 90 11.06 4.74 -1.73
CA LEU A 90 12.48 4.66 -1.37
C LEU A 90 13.21 6.01 -1.49
N SER A 91 12.66 6.92 -2.31
CA SER A 91 13.23 8.24 -2.53
C SER A 91 12.12 9.29 -2.70
N PRO A 92 12.18 10.42 -1.99
CA PRO A 92 11.22 11.52 -2.16
C PRO A 92 11.29 12.13 -3.55
N TYR A 93 12.36 11.89 -4.31
CA TYR A 93 12.45 12.32 -5.71
C TYR A 93 11.46 11.62 -6.63
N PHE A 94 10.83 10.52 -6.21
CA PHE A 94 9.76 9.87 -6.96
C PHE A 94 8.42 10.62 -6.89
N VAL A 95 8.22 11.52 -5.92
CA VAL A 95 6.99 12.30 -5.73
C VAL A 95 6.54 12.94 -7.04
N THR A 96 5.29 12.71 -7.43
CA THR A 96 4.67 13.32 -8.63
C THR A 96 3.79 14.51 -8.25
N ASN A 97 3.21 14.51 -7.05
CA ASN A 97 2.46 15.63 -6.49
C ASN A 97 3.25 16.24 -5.32
N ALA A 98 3.93 17.36 -5.58
CA ALA A 98 4.78 18.03 -4.59
C ALA A 98 3.99 18.69 -3.46
N GLU A 99 2.73 19.09 -3.69
CA GLU A 99 1.88 19.70 -2.67
C GLU A 99 1.44 18.67 -1.62
N LYS A 100 1.00 17.50 -2.10
CA LYS A 100 0.53 16.39 -1.24
C LYS A 100 1.68 15.47 -0.80
N MET A 101 2.89 15.68 -1.30
CA MET A 101 4.08 14.86 -1.02
C MET A 101 3.86 13.36 -1.26
N LEU A 102 3.29 13.02 -2.42
CA LEU A 102 2.95 11.65 -2.77
C LEU A 102 3.22 11.33 -4.25
N VAL A 103 3.35 10.04 -4.54
CA VAL A 103 3.38 9.51 -5.90
C VAL A 103 1.96 9.09 -6.26
N GLU A 104 1.46 9.50 -7.41
CA GLU A 104 0.21 9.06 -8.02
C GLU A 104 0.51 8.56 -9.43
N PHE A 105 0.12 7.33 -9.70
CA PHE A 105 0.17 6.73 -11.03
C PHE A 105 -1.23 6.25 -11.43
N GLU A 106 -1.65 6.64 -12.63
CA GLU A 106 -2.83 6.07 -13.31
C GLU A 106 -2.37 4.94 -14.23
N ASN A 107 -3.09 3.81 -14.21
CA ASN A 107 -2.82 2.63 -15.04
C ASN A 107 -1.34 2.17 -15.06
N PRO A 108 -0.64 2.05 -13.91
CA PRO A 108 0.77 1.63 -13.92
C PRO A 108 0.96 0.16 -14.29
N TYR A 109 2.17 -0.16 -14.75
CA TYR A 109 2.74 -1.50 -14.64
C TYR A 109 3.32 -1.71 -13.24
N ILE A 110 3.28 -2.95 -12.75
CA ILE A 110 3.77 -3.32 -11.43
C ILE A 110 4.72 -4.51 -11.57
N PHE A 111 5.99 -4.28 -11.25
CA PHE A 111 7.02 -5.31 -11.21
C PHE A 111 7.25 -5.80 -9.78
N LEU A 112 7.19 -7.12 -9.58
CA LEU A 112 7.30 -7.77 -8.28
C LEU A 112 8.51 -8.70 -8.25
N THR A 113 9.36 -8.55 -7.24
CA THR A 113 10.53 -9.42 -7.04
C THR A 113 10.86 -9.60 -5.56
N GLU A 114 11.27 -10.81 -5.19
CA GLU A 114 11.82 -11.12 -3.86
C GLU A 114 13.31 -10.72 -3.73
N LYS A 115 13.96 -10.41 -4.85
CA LYS A 115 15.39 -10.07 -4.91
C LYS A 115 15.63 -8.58 -4.73
N LYS A 116 16.83 -8.25 -4.24
CA LYS A 116 17.38 -6.89 -4.28
C LYS A 116 17.76 -6.47 -5.69
N ILE A 117 17.61 -5.18 -5.98
CA ILE A 117 18.02 -4.55 -7.24
C ILE A 117 19.10 -3.52 -6.93
N ASN A 118 20.35 -3.87 -7.24
CA ASN A 118 21.51 -3.01 -7.00
C ASN A 118 22.03 -2.37 -8.30
N LEU A 119 21.84 -3.06 -9.43
CA LEU A 119 22.30 -2.65 -10.75
C LEU A 119 21.10 -2.44 -11.67
N VAL A 120 21.14 -1.40 -12.51
CA VAL A 120 20.05 -1.12 -13.45
C VAL A 120 19.99 -2.14 -14.58
N GLN A 121 21.14 -2.74 -14.97
CA GLN A 121 21.22 -3.73 -16.05
C GLN A 121 20.19 -4.87 -15.91
N SER A 122 19.97 -5.37 -14.69
CA SER A 122 19.09 -6.53 -14.46
C SER A 122 17.62 -6.22 -14.76
N ILE A 123 17.23 -4.95 -14.74
CA ILE A 123 15.86 -4.50 -15.02
C ILE A 123 15.78 -3.63 -16.28
N LEU A 124 16.88 -3.41 -16.98
CA LEU A 124 16.95 -2.52 -18.13
C LEU A 124 15.93 -2.91 -19.23
N PRO A 125 15.75 -4.21 -19.58
CA PRO A 125 14.74 -4.60 -20.57
C PRO A 125 13.31 -4.21 -20.15
N ILE A 126 13.00 -4.32 -18.86
CA ILE A 126 11.70 -3.91 -18.31
C ILE A 126 11.54 -2.39 -18.46
N LEU A 127 12.55 -1.61 -18.08
CA LEU A 127 12.51 -0.14 -18.17
C LEU A 127 12.32 0.34 -19.61
N GLU A 128 13.02 -0.25 -20.57
CA GLU A 128 12.89 0.09 -22.00
C GLU A 128 11.50 -0.24 -22.55
N ASN A 129 10.96 -1.39 -22.19
CA ASN A 129 9.62 -1.81 -22.60
C ASN A 129 8.54 -0.89 -22.03
N VAL A 130 8.64 -0.55 -20.74
CA VAL A 130 7.70 0.37 -20.09
C VAL A 130 7.83 1.76 -20.68
N ALA A 131 9.04 2.29 -20.87
CA ALA A 131 9.26 3.61 -21.45
C ALA A 131 8.58 3.73 -22.83
N ARG A 132 8.67 2.69 -23.67
CA ARG A 132 7.97 2.63 -24.97
C ARG A 132 6.45 2.64 -24.86
N SER A 133 5.89 2.07 -23.79
CA SER A 133 4.44 2.07 -23.56
C SER A 133 3.90 3.43 -23.11
N GLY A 134 4.77 4.30 -22.56
CA GLY A 134 4.38 5.58 -21.98
C GLY A 134 3.64 5.47 -20.63
N ARG A 135 3.45 4.26 -20.09
CA ARG A 135 2.78 4.02 -18.81
C ARG A 135 3.77 4.11 -17.64
N PRO A 136 3.33 4.51 -16.44
CA PRO A 136 4.18 4.50 -15.26
C PRO A 136 4.56 3.09 -14.81
N LEU A 137 5.65 2.96 -14.05
CA LEU A 137 6.09 1.70 -13.44
C LEU A 137 6.25 1.84 -11.93
N LEU A 138 5.62 0.92 -11.19
CA LEU A 138 5.92 0.65 -9.80
C LEU A 138 6.81 -0.59 -9.68
N ILE A 139 7.92 -0.46 -8.96
CA ILE A 139 8.79 -1.58 -8.59
C ILE A 139 8.59 -1.91 -7.11
N ILE A 140 8.20 -3.15 -6.81
CA ILE A 140 8.12 -3.70 -5.45
C ILE A 140 9.16 -4.82 -5.34
N ALA A 141 10.24 -4.54 -4.62
CA ALA A 141 11.40 -5.43 -4.49
C ALA A 141 11.77 -5.62 -3.01
N GLU A 142 12.60 -6.61 -2.67
CA GLU A 142 13.19 -6.66 -1.33
C GLU A 142 13.86 -5.33 -0.96
N ASP A 143 14.67 -4.83 -1.89
CA ASP A 143 15.28 -3.51 -1.81
C ASP A 143 15.66 -3.01 -3.21
N VAL A 144 15.72 -1.69 -3.37
CA VAL A 144 16.31 -1.05 -4.54
C VAL A 144 17.34 -0.04 -4.03
N GLU A 145 18.61 -0.33 -4.24
CA GLU A 145 19.72 0.42 -3.65
C GLU A 145 20.84 0.73 -4.65
N GLY A 146 21.80 1.54 -4.21
CA GLY A 146 23.02 1.84 -4.98
C GLY A 146 22.77 2.51 -6.33
N GLU A 147 23.40 1.94 -7.37
CA GLU A 147 23.37 2.46 -8.73
C GLU A 147 21.96 2.42 -9.33
N ALA A 148 21.22 1.34 -9.09
CA ALA A 148 19.86 1.18 -9.59
C ALA A 148 18.95 2.32 -9.10
N LEU A 149 18.92 2.58 -7.79
CA LEU A 149 18.08 3.64 -7.22
C LEU A 149 18.46 5.02 -7.78
N SER A 150 19.76 5.31 -7.85
CA SER A 150 20.28 6.57 -8.38
C SER A 150 19.87 6.77 -9.84
N THR A 151 19.96 5.72 -10.65
CA THR A 151 19.60 5.75 -12.07
C THR A 151 18.10 5.93 -12.28
N LEU A 152 17.26 5.26 -11.49
CA LEU A 152 15.80 5.43 -11.54
C LEU A 152 15.39 6.86 -11.19
N VAL A 153 15.97 7.42 -10.13
CA VAL A 153 15.73 8.81 -9.71
C VAL A 153 16.12 9.80 -10.81
N LEU A 154 17.33 9.65 -11.38
CA LEU A 154 17.81 10.55 -12.44
C LEU A 154 16.94 10.45 -13.70
N ASN A 155 16.49 9.26 -14.09
CA ASN A 155 15.61 9.08 -15.25
C ASN A 155 14.24 9.72 -15.03
N LYS A 156 13.66 9.57 -13.84
CA LYS A 156 12.41 10.24 -13.48
C LYS A 156 12.55 11.76 -13.55
N LEU A 157 13.63 12.32 -13.00
CA LEU A 157 13.88 13.77 -13.01
C LEU A 157 14.09 14.33 -14.43
N ARG A 158 14.63 13.52 -15.35
CA ARG A 158 14.77 13.89 -16.78
C ARG A 158 13.48 13.73 -17.58
N GLY A 159 12.41 13.20 -16.98
CA GLY A 159 11.10 13.02 -17.62
C GLY A 159 11.03 11.85 -18.61
N GLY A 160 12.05 10.99 -18.68
CA GLY A 160 12.10 9.88 -19.64
C GLY A 160 11.27 8.66 -19.24
N LEU A 161 11.05 8.46 -17.92
CA LEU A 161 10.28 7.35 -17.40
C LEU A 161 9.61 7.75 -16.08
N GLN A 162 8.28 7.59 -15.99
CA GLN A 162 7.58 7.70 -14.72
C GLN A 162 7.75 6.41 -13.93
N VAL A 163 8.60 6.43 -12.91
CA VAL A 163 8.92 5.25 -12.10
C VAL A 163 8.96 5.59 -10.62
N ALA A 164 8.51 4.66 -9.79
CA ALA A 164 8.71 4.68 -8.35
C ALA A 164 9.09 3.28 -7.84
N ALA A 165 9.84 3.23 -6.75
CA ALA A 165 10.25 1.99 -6.11
C ALA A 165 9.91 2.01 -4.61
N VAL A 166 9.42 0.89 -4.11
CA VAL A 166 9.06 0.65 -2.71
C VAL A 166 9.62 -0.70 -2.26
N LYS A 167 9.90 -0.84 -0.96
CA LYS A 167 10.27 -2.15 -0.41
C LYS A 167 9.04 -3.05 -0.35
N ALA A 168 9.26 -4.34 -0.55
CA ALA A 168 8.27 -5.36 -0.30
C ALA A 168 7.88 -5.37 1.20
N PRO A 169 6.60 -5.58 1.53
CA PRO A 169 6.18 -5.73 2.91
C PRO A 169 6.65 -7.08 3.49
N GLY A 170 6.83 -7.13 4.81
CA GLY A 170 7.30 -8.34 5.50
C GLY A 170 8.78 -8.66 5.30
N PHE A 171 9.17 -9.85 5.76
CA PHE A 171 10.52 -10.41 5.71
C PHE A 171 10.46 -11.94 5.58
N GLY A 172 11.48 -12.57 5.00
CA GLY A 172 11.53 -14.02 4.82
C GLY A 172 10.28 -14.57 4.11
N ASP A 173 9.77 -15.70 4.58
CA ASP A 173 8.57 -16.36 4.02
C ASP A 173 7.34 -15.45 4.02
N ARG A 174 7.21 -14.54 5.00
CA ARG A 174 6.09 -13.59 5.02
C ARG A 174 6.15 -12.60 3.85
N ARG A 175 7.36 -12.22 3.40
CA ARG A 175 7.52 -11.35 2.23
C ARG A 175 7.06 -12.07 0.97
N LYS A 176 7.49 -13.31 0.78
CA LYS A 176 7.08 -14.17 -0.34
C LYS A 176 5.56 -14.29 -0.40
N ASP A 177 4.96 -14.57 0.75
CA ASP A 177 3.52 -14.68 0.90
C ASP A 177 2.77 -13.39 0.57
N MET A 178 3.22 -12.25 1.11
CA MET A 178 2.59 -10.94 0.85
C MET A 178 2.81 -10.46 -0.58
N LEU A 179 3.95 -10.74 -1.20
CA LEU A 179 4.17 -10.47 -2.63
C LEU A 179 3.25 -11.33 -3.50
N GLY A 180 3.00 -12.59 -3.12
CA GLY A 180 2.01 -13.43 -3.77
C GLY A 180 0.60 -12.85 -3.66
N ASP A 181 0.24 -12.30 -2.50
CA ASP A 181 -1.06 -11.64 -2.31
C ASP A 181 -1.19 -10.41 -3.23
N ILE A 182 -0.15 -9.57 -3.29
CA ILE A 182 -0.12 -8.41 -4.19
C ILE A 182 -0.21 -8.86 -5.65
N ALA A 183 0.55 -9.89 -6.05
CA ALA A 183 0.56 -10.41 -7.42
C ALA A 183 -0.83 -10.81 -7.89
N VAL A 184 -1.63 -11.43 -7.02
CA VAL A 184 -3.01 -11.82 -7.32
C VAL A 184 -3.90 -10.58 -7.55
N ILE A 185 -3.79 -9.55 -6.71
CA ILE A 185 -4.58 -8.31 -6.82
C ILE A 185 -4.27 -7.54 -8.11
N VAL A 186 -2.99 -7.53 -8.49
CA VAL A 186 -2.53 -6.78 -9.67
C VAL A 186 -2.51 -7.63 -10.95
N GLY A 187 -2.84 -8.93 -10.86
CA GLY A 187 -2.79 -9.85 -11.99
C GLY A 187 -1.38 -10.10 -12.54
N ALA A 188 -0.34 -9.95 -11.72
CA ALA A 188 1.03 -10.24 -12.14
C ALA A 188 1.22 -11.75 -12.31
N LYS A 189 1.86 -12.16 -13.41
CA LYS A 189 2.09 -13.58 -13.70
C LYS A 189 3.20 -14.18 -12.86
N TYR A 190 4.22 -13.38 -12.52
CA TYR A 190 5.37 -13.83 -11.76
C TYR A 190 5.70 -12.85 -10.62
N VAL A 191 6.12 -13.42 -9.50
CA VAL A 191 6.97 -12.75 -8.52
C VAL A 191 8.36 -13.32 -8.73
N VAL A 192 9.29 -12.52 -9.23
CA VAL A 192 10.64 -13.05 -9.54
C VAL A 192 11.35 -13.44 -8.25
N ASN A 193 11.77 -14.70 -8.13
CA ASN A 193 12.48 -15.24 -6.97
C ASN A 193 13.54 -16.27 -7.41
N ASP A 194 14.21 -16.92 -6.46
CA ASP A 194 15.26 -17.90 -6.76
C ASP A 194 14.73 -19.29 -7.13
N GLU A 195 13.47 -19.60 -6.79
CA GLU A 195 12.84 -20.89 -7.09
C GLU A 195 12.33 -20.96 -8.53
N LEU A 196 11.93 -19.81 -9.08
CA LEU A 196 11.54 -19.69 -10.47
C LEU A 196 12.77 -19.54 -11.36
N ALA A 197 12.85 -20.35 -12.42
CA ALA A 197 13.90 -20.26 -13.44
C ALA A 197 13.71 -19.05 -14.39
N VAL A 198 13.05 -17.99 -13.93
CA VAL A 198 12.76 -16.77 -14.71
C VAL A 198 13.71 -15.67 -14.27
N LYS A 199 14.48 -15.11 -15.20
CA LYS A 199 15.34 -13.95 -14.91
C LYS A 199 14.56 -12.66 -15.10
N MET A 200 14.95 -11.61 -14.39
CA MET A 200 14.38 -10.27 -14.55
C MET A 200 14.52 -9.74 -15.99
N GLU A 201 15.60 -10.13 -16.66
CA GLU A 201 15.92 -9.75 -18.05
C GLU A 201 14.91 -10.33 -19.07
N ASP A 202 14.27 -11.45 -18.73
CA ASP A 202 13.36 -12.19 -19.62
C ASP A 202 11.88 -11.79 -19.42
N ILE A 203 11.59 -10.88 -18.49
CA ILE A 203 10.23 -10.45 -18.15
C ILE A 203 9.62 -9.61 -19.27
N ALA A 204 8.50 -10.07 -19.82
CA ALA A 204 7.71 -9.31 -20.79
C ALA A 204 6.70 -8.39 -20.09
N LEU A 205 6.20 -7.37 -20.81
CA LEU A 205 5.14 -6.48 -20.28
C LEU A 205 3.87 -7.22 -19.88
N SER A 206 3.56 -8.34 -20.54
CA SER A 206 2.40 -9.19 -20.22
C SER A 206 2.56 -9.97 -18.92
N ASP A 207 3.79 -10.07 -18.40
CA ASP A 207 4.05 -10.78 -17.15
C ASP A 207 3.97 -9.84 -15.93
N LEU A 208 4.03 -8.52 -16.15
CA LEU A 208 3.87 -7.50 -15.14
C LEU A 208 2.42 -7.40 -14.68
N GLY A 209 2.23 -7.05 -13.41
CA GLY A 209 0.92 -6.68 -12.90
C GLY A 209 0.47 -5.31 -13.40
N THR A 210 -0.80 -5.00 -13.19
CA THR A 210 -1.37 -3.69 -13.45
C THR A 210 -2.41 -3.30 -12.38
N ALA A 211 -2.68 -2.01 -12.27
CA ALA A 211 -3.61 -1.43 -11.31
C ALA A 211 -4.38 -0.29 -11.98
N LYS A 212 -5.57 0.06 -11.46
CA LYS A 212 -6.31 1.25 -11.90
C LYS A 212 -5.56 2.51 -11.48
N SER A 213 -5.16 2.57 -10.21
CA SER A 213 -4.33 3.63 -9.66
C SER A 213 -3.40 3.10 -8.56
N VAL A 214 -2.30 3.80 -8.35
CA VAL A 214 -1.36 3.56 -7.23
C VAL A 214 -1.05 4.89 -6.58
N ARG A 215 -1.10 4.91 -5.25
CA ARG A 215 -0.66 6.04 -4.43
C ARG A 215 0.42 5.62 -3.45
N ILE A 216 1.51 6.38 -3.38
CA ILE A 216 2.64 6.08 -2.48
C ILE A 216 2.97 7.33 -1.67
N THR A 217 2.93 7.20 -0.35
CA THR A 217 3.37 8.22 0.60
C THR A 217 4.75 7.85 1.14
N LYS A 218 5.26 8.62 2.11
CA LYS A 218 6.49 8.28 2.82
C LYS A 218 6.39 6.96 3.59
N ASP A 219 5.18 6.61 4.06
CA ASP A 219 4.99 5.55 5.03
C ASP A 219 4.17 4.38 4.47
N ALA A 220 3.35 4.59 3.43
CA ALA A 220 2.45 3.56 2.90
C ALA A 220 2.35 3.58 1.37
N THR A 221 1.99 2.44 0.82
CA THR A 221 1.60 2.26 -0.58
C THR A 221 0.18 1.71 -0.63
N THR A 222 -0.67 2.35 -1.42
CA THR A 222 -2.04 1.93 -1.71
C THR A 222 -2.16 1.59 -3.18
N ILE A 223 -2.70 0.42 -3.48
CA ILE A 223 -2.91 -0.07 -4.84
C ILE A 223 -4.40 -0.30 -5.01
N ILE A 224 -5.01 0.36 -5.99
CA ILE A 224 -6.35 0.03 -6.45
C ILE A 224 -6.19 -0.99 -7.57
N GLY A 225 -6.53 -2.25 -7.27
CA GLY A 225 -6.29 -3.41 -8.12
C GLY A 225 -6.96 -3.28 -9.49
N SER A 226 -6.42 -4.02 -10.46
CA SER A 226 -7.05 -4.16 -11.78
C SER A 226 -7.91 -5.42 -11.89
N VAL A 227 -7.70 -6.38 -10.98
CA VAL A 227 -8.45 -7.63 -10.89
C VAL A 227 -9.60 -7.45 -9.91
N ASP A 228 -10.82 -7.78 -10.33
CA ASP A 228 -12.00 -7.72 -9.47
C ASP A 228 -11.91 -8.73 -8.32
N SER A 229 -12.38 -8.35 -7.13
CA SER A 229 -12.41 -9.21 -5.92
C SER A 229 -13.18 -10.51 -6.12
N SER A 230 -14.14 -10.54 -7.04
CA SER A 230 -14.89 -11.74 -7.42
C SER A 230 -14.10 -12.71 -8.31
N SER A 231 -12.86 -12.39 -8.67
CA SER A 231 -12.01 -13.27 -9.46
C SER A 231 -11.72 -14.58 -8.71
N GLU A 232 -11.65 -15.67 -9.47
CA GLU A 232 -11.33 -16.98 -8.93
C GLU A 232 -9.93 -17.01 -8.27
N SER A 233 -9.00 -16.17 -8.76
CA SER A 233 -7.65 -16.05 -8.20
C SER A 233 -7.67 -15.46 -6.78
N ILE A 234 -8.42 -14.38 -6.54
CA ILE A 234 -8.58 -13.79 -5.21
C ILE A 234 -9.32 -14.76 -4.29
N ALA A 235 -10.44 -15.34 -4.75
CA ALA A 235 -11.21 -16.31 -3.96
C ALA A 235 -10.36 -17.53 -3.56
N SER A 236 -9.58 -18.08 -4.48
CA SER A 236 -8.65 -19.18 -4.23
C SER A 236 -7.60 -18.79 -3.19
N ARG A 237 -6.99 -17.60 -3.33
CA ARG A 237 -5.98 -17.11 -2.38
C ARG A 237 -6.56 -16.90 -0.98
N THR A 238 -7.75 -16.31 -0.89
CA THR A 238 -8.48 -16.13 0.37
C THR A 238 -8.78 -17.47 1.05
N ASN A 239 -9.21 -18.49 0.28
CA ASN A 239 -9.49 -19.82 0.83
C ASN A 239 -8.23 -20.54 1.30
N GLN A 240 -7.10 -20.38 0.61
CA GLN A 240 -5.80 -20.89 1.06
C GLN A 240 -5.42 -20.30 2.42
N ILE A 241 -5.55 -18.98 2.59
CA ILE A 241 -5.22 -18.31 3.85
C ILE A 241 -6.16 -18.76 4.98
N LYS A 242 -7.46 -18.93 4.70
CA LYS A 242 -8.42 -19.48 5.69
C LYS A 242 -8.02 -20.88 6.15
N ALA A 243 -7.66 -21.77 5.23
CA ALA A 243 -7.17 -23.11 5.57
C ALA A 243 -5.86 -23.07 6.38
N GLN A 244 -4.96 -22.13 6.10
CA GLN A 244 -3.74 -21.94 6.90
C GLN A 244 -4.05 -21.47 8.32
N ILE A 245 -5.06 -20.61 8.51
CA ILE A 245 -5.50 -20.16 9.84
C ILE A 245 -6.01 -21.34 10.68
N GLU A 246 -6.84 -22.20 10.08
CA GLU A 246 -7.41 -23.36 10.76
C GLU A 246 -6.35 -24.38 11.19
N ASN A 247 -5.35 -24.60 10.33
CA ASN A 247 -4.28 -25.57 10.58
C ASN A 247 -3.14 -25.03 11.45
N SER A 248 -3.09 -23.72 11.69
CA SER A 248 -2.05 -23.15 12.54
C SER A 248 -2.30 -23.44 14.02
N SER A 249 -1.25 -23.81 14.75
CA SER A 249 -1.27 -23.97 16.22
C SER A 249 -0.80 -22.72 16.97
N SER A 250 -0.34 -21.70 16.25
CA SER A 250 0.29 -20.49 16.81
C SER A 250 -0.68 -19.31 16.71
N ASP A 251 -1.01 -18.71 17.84
CA ASP A 251 -1.91 -17.53 17.88
C ASP A 251 -1.29 -16.33 17.15
N TYR A 252 0.03 -16.18 17.24
CA TYR A 252 0.77 -15.16 16.49
C TYR A 252 0.59 -15.35 14.97
N ASP A 253 0.74 -16.57 14.46
CA ASP A 253 0.60 -16.83 13.02
C ASP A 253 -0.85 -16.65 12.57
N LYS A 254 -1.83 -17.05 13.40
CA LYS A 254 -3.24 -16.79 13.12
C LYS A 254 -3.55 -15.31 13.02
N GLU A 255 -3.03 -14.50 13.94
CA GLU A 255 -3.19 -13.05 13.90
C GLU A 255 -2.62 -12.47 12.60
N LYS A 256 -1.42 -12.91 12.21
CA LYS A 256 -0.77 -12.44 10.97
C LYS A 256 -1.44 -12.90 9.69
N LEU A 257 -2.04 -14.09 9.68
CA LEU A 257 -2.84 -14.58 8.57
C LEU A 257 -4.19 -13.83 8.48
N ARG A 258 -4.80 -13.47 9.63
CA ARG A 258 -6.01 -12.64 9.66
C ARG A 258 -5.74 -11.23 9.12
N GLU A 259 -4.61 -10.61 9.48
CA GLU A 259 -4.19 -9.32 8.90
C GLU A 259 -4.09 -9.38 7.38
N ARG A 260 -3.47 -10.45 6.83
CA ARG A 260 -3.36 -10.65 5.38
C ARG A 260 -4.73 -10.88 4.73
N LEU A 261 -5.55 -11.71 5.34
CA LEU A 261 -6.90 -11.99 4.87
C LEU A 261 -7.73 -10.71 4.81
N ALA A 262 -7.69 -9.88 5.86
CA ALA A 262 -8.40 -8.61 5.91
C ALA A 262 -7.98 -7.68 4.76
N LYS A 263 -6.67 -7.58 4.49
CA LYS A 263 -6.14 -6.77 3.37
C LYS A 263 -6.51 -7.30 1.98
N LEU A 264 -6.83 -8.59 1.85
CA LEU A 264 -7.29 -9.19 0.60
C LEU A 264 -8.80 -9.08 0.40
N SER A 265 -9.58 -9.08 1.48
CA SER A 265 -11.05 -9.09 1.43
C SER A 265 -11.72 -7.74 1.69
N GLY A 266 -11.01 -6.80 2.32
CA GLY A 266 -11.58 -5.53 2.80
C GLY A 266 -11.83 -4.51 1.69
N GLY A 267 -10.95 -4.48 0.67
CA GLY A 267 -10.82 -3.34 -0.24
C GLY A 267 -9.93 -2.26 0.36
#